data_AF-A0A953R626-F1
#
_entry.id   AF-A0A953R626-F1
#
_cell.length_a   1.000
_cell.length_b   1.000
_cell.length_c   1.000
_cell.angle_alpha   90.00
_cell.angle_beta   90.00
_cell.angle_gamma   90.00
#
_symmetry.space_group_name_H-M   'P 1'
#
loop_
_entity.id
_entity.type
_entity.pdbx_description
1 polymer ?
#
loop_
_entity_poly.entity_id
_entity_poly.type
_entity_poly.pdbx_seq_one_letter_code
_entity_poly.pdbx_strand_id
1 'polypeptide(L)'
;MAASLAFLDDVAGRAQLDATHARVSAWRRDLSPQEWNQLHVLIIGPHMPRENLVVTQYFLRLLHEPREGRRVVYAESLWEEPQALDLLGAHLLDGGVGEAFFGDYMRMHRDLLGDAASRYLPRLLPK
;
A
#
# COMPACT_ATOMS: atom_id res chain seq x y z
N MET A 1 -3.52 24.43 24.35
CA MET A 1 -4.39 23.97 23.25
C MET A 1 -3.68 22.95 22.35
N ALA A 2 -2.52 23.25 21.76
CA ALA A 2 -1.76 22.29 20.93
C ALA A 2 -1.34 20.99 21.66
N ALA A 3 -0.92 21.08 22.93
CA ALA A 3 -0.58 19.89 23.72
C ALA A 3 -1.78 18.98 24.04
N SER A 4 -3.00 19.52 24.14
CA SER A 4 -4.22 18.72 24.33
C SER A 4 -4.65 18.03 23.03
N LEU A 5 -4.41 18.65 21.88
CA LEU A 5 -4.68 18.05 20.56
C LEU A 5 -3.72 16.87 20.31
N ALA A 6 -2.42 17.04 20.54
CA ALA A 6 -1.44 15.96 20.40
C ALA A 6 -1.75 14.76 21.31
N PHE A 7 -2.17 15.00 22.55
CA PHE A 7 -2.60 13.92 23.45
C PHE A 7 -3.84 13.18 22.94
N LEU A 8 -4.82 13.90 22.38
CA LEU A 8 -6.01 13.30 21.79
C LEU A 8 -5.67 12.49 20.53
N ASP A 9 -4.75 12.99 19.70
CA ASP A 9 -4.27 12.30 18.50
C ASP A 9 -3.53 11.00 18.86
N ASP A 10 -2.69 11.02 19.90
CA ASP A 10 -1.99 9.83 20.41
C ASP A 10 -2.99 8.77 20.91
N VAL A 11 -3.99 9.19 21.69
CA VAL A 11 -5.01 8.28 22.23
C VAL A 11 -5.88 7.71 21.11
N ALA A 12 -6.31 8.54 20.16
CA ALA A 12 -7.15 8.11 19.04
C ALA A 12 -6.38 7.18 18.09
N GLY A 13 -5.15 7.53 17.73
CA GLY A 13 -4.27 6.71 16.90
C GLY A 13 -3.99 5.35 17.55
N ARG A 14 -3.68 5.34 18.86
CA ARG A 14 -3.51 4.11 19.62
C ARG A 14 -4.77 3.26 19.61
N ALA A 15 -5.94 3.84 19.91
CA ALA A 15 -7.19 3.10 19.94
C ALA A 15 -7.52 2.47 18.58
N GLN A 16 -7.30 3.19 17.48
CA GLN A 16 -7.49 2.66 16.13
C GLN A 16 -6.52 1.51 15.82
N LEU A 17 -5.24 1.66 16.17
CA LEU A 17 -4.23 0.61 15.95
C LEU A 17 -4.49 -0.63 16.79
N ASP A 18 -4.84 -0.48 18.07
CA ASP A 18 -5.16 -1.59 18.97
C ASP A 18 -6.39 -2.37 18.45
N ALA A 19 -7.43 -1.67 18.01
CA ALA A 19 -8.63 -2.30 17.42
C ALA A 19 -8.32 -3.02 16.10
N THR A 20 -7.54 -2.39 15.22
CA THR A 20 -7.10 -2.99 13.95
C THR A 20 -6.26 -4.24 14.20
N HIS A 21 -5.32 -4.17 15.14
CA HIS A 21 -4.46 -5.29 15.48
C HIS A 21 -5.21 -6.46 16.09
N ALA A 22 -6.18 -6.20 16.97
CA ALA A 22 -7.04 -7.24 17.53
C ALA A 22 -7.81 -7.99 16.43
N ARG A 23 -8.37 -7.27 15.45
CA ARG A 23 -9.12 -7.87 14.33
C ARG A 23 -8.23 -8.69 13.41
N VAL A 24 -7.09 -8.14 13.01
CA VAL A 24 -6.14 -8.83 12.10
C VAL A 24 -5.51 -10.03 12.79
N SER A 25 -5.23 -9.96 14.08
CA SER A 25 -4.72 -11.10 14.86
C SER A 25 -5.74 -12.23 14.95
N ALA A 26 -7.04 -11.93 14.95
CA ALA A 26 -8.08 -12.95 14.84
C ALA A 26 -8.01 -13.66 13.48
N TRP A 27 -8.01 -12.91 12.38
CA TRP A 27 -7.87 -13.49 11.03
C TRP A 27 -6.58 -14.28 10.84
N ARG A 28 -5.46 -13.82 11.42
CA ARG A 28 -4.17 -14.54 11.34
C ARG A 28 -4.26 -15.97 11.85
N ARG A 29 -5.07 -16.22 12.89
CA ARG A 29 -5.24 -17.55 13.50
C ARG A 29 -5.97 -18.53 12.57
N ASP A 30 -6.76 -18.00 11.65
CA ASP A 30 -7.54 -18.80 10.70
C ASP A 30 -6.76 -19.07 9.41
N LEU A 31 -5.60 -18.44 9.22
CA LEU A 31 -4.75 -18.59 8.04
C LEU A 31 -3.52 -19.45 8.32
N SER A 32 -3.23 -20.38 7.42
CA SER A 32 -1.96 -21.09 7.40
C SER A 32 -0.78 -20.13 7.18
N PRO A 33 0.46 -20.57 7.45
CA PRO A 33 1.65 -19.78 7.11
C PRO A 33 1.73 -19.45 5.61
N GLN A 34 1.29 -20.35 4.73
CA GLN A 34 1.31 -20.13 3.29
C GLN A 34 0.31 -19.06 2.86
N GLU A 35 -0.95 -19.15 3.32
CA GLU A 35 -1.97 -18.14 3.03
C GLU A 35 -1.57 -16.78 3.58
N TRP A 36 -0.97 -16.74 4.78
CA TRP A 36 -0.45 -15.49 5.34
C TRP A 36 0.67 -14.89 4.50
N ASN A 37 1.56 -15.71 3.93
CA ASN A 37 2.63 -15.22 3.07
C ASN A 37 2.09 -14.70 1.72
N GLN A 38 0.93 -15.16 1.29
CA GLN A 38 0.24 -14.73 0.06
C GLN A 38 -0.81 -13.63 0.30
N LEU A 39 -1.06 -13.25 1.56
CA LEU A 39 -2.02 -12.21 1.90
C LEU A 39 -1.62 -10.88 1.26
N HIS A 40 -2.59 -10.28 0.55
CA HIS A 40 -2.56 -8.91 0.06
C HIS A 40 -3.60 -8.09 0.81
N VAL A 41 -3.30 -6.81 1.02
CA VAL A 41 -4.16 -5.85 1.69
C VAL A 41 -4.43 -4.71 0.72
N LEU A 42 -5.70 -4.52 0.39
CA LEU A 42 -6.19 -3.41 -0.41
C LEU A 42 -6.80 -2.36 0.51
N ILE A 43 -6.27 -1.15 0.48
CA ILE A 43 -6.73 0.00 1.25
C ILE A 43 -7.48 0.91 0.30
N ILE A 44 -8.78 1.05 0.51
CA ILE A 44 -9.62 1.98 -0.24
C ILE A 44 -9.65 3.32 0.51
N GLY A 45 -9.40 4.41 -0.19
CA GLY A 45 -9.51 5.74 0.41
C GLY A 45 -9.45 6.89 -0.59
N PRO A 46 -9.68 8.12 -0.12
CA PRO A 46 -9.58 9.33 -0.95
C PRO A 46 -8.12 9.66 -1.27
N HIS A 47 -7.87 10.49 -2.28
CA HIS A 47 -6.51 10.96 -2.59
C HIS A 47 -5.79 11.58 -1.37
N MET A 48 -6.51 12.41 -0.62
CA MET A 48 -6.04 12.97 0.65
C MET A 48 -7.01 12.57 1.76
N PRO A 49 -6.53 12.06 2.91
CA PRO A 49 -5.16 12.11 3.43
C PRO A 49 -4.37 10.79 3.27
N ARG A 50 -3.81 10.50 2.08
CA ARG A 50 -3.05 9.27 1.82
C ARG A 50 -1.70 9.21 2.53
N GLU A 51 -0.98 10.33 2.58
CA GLU A 51 0.32 10.40 3.24
C GLU A 51 0.19 10.12 4.75
N ASN A 52 1.04 9.24 5.27
CA ASN A 52 1.03 8.81 6.67
C ASN A 52 -0.33 8.29 7.18
N LEU A 53 -1.17 7.75 6.29
CA LEU A 53 -2.43 7.14 6.68
C LEU A 53 -2.20 5.98 7.66
N VAL A 54 -2.85 6.04 8.82
CA VAL A 54 -2.65 5.13 9.97
C VAL A 54 -2.73 3.64 9.56
N VAL A 55 -3.74 3.28 8.78
CA VAL A 55 -3.94 1.88 8.35
C VAL A 55 -2.86 1.40 7.38
N THR A 56 -2.37 2.27 6.50
CA THR A 56 -1.25 1.95 5.60
C THR A 56 0.02 1.69 6.39
N GLN A 57 0.34 2.55 7.35
CA GLN A 57 1.51 2.37 8.22
C GLN A 57 1.45 1.04 8.99
N TYR A 58 0.28 0.69 9.53
CA TYR A 58 0.06 -0.57 10.23
C TYR A 58 0.36 -1.78 9.34
N PHE A 59 -0.21 -1.84 8.14
CA PHE A 59 -0.04 -3.00 7.26
C PHE A 59 1.35 -3.09 6.64
N LEU A 60 1.99 -1.97 6.30
CA LEU A 60 3.39 -1.97 5.87
C LEU A 60 4.29 -2.57 6.97
N ARG A 61 4.07 -2.16 8.22
CA ARG A 61 4.84 -2.68 9.37
C ARG A 61 4.56 -4.15 9.66
N LEU A 62 3.30 -4.58 9.56
CA LEU A 62 2.85 -5.94 9.84
C LEU A 62 3.35 -6.94 8.78
N LEU A 63 3.32 -6.54 7.51
CA LEU A 63 3.67 -7.42 6.39
C LEU A 63 5.14 -7.31 5.95
N HIS A 64 5.91 -6.48 6.65
CA HIS A 64 7.33 -6.20 6.36
C HIS A 64 7.55 -5.62 4.97
N GLU A 65 6.61 -4.79 4.51
CA GLU A 65 6.71 -4.09 3.24
C GLU A 65 7.34 -2.71 3.45
N PRO A 66 8.38 -2.33 2.69
CA PRO A 66 9.04 -1.03 2.86
C PRO A 66 8.19 0.14 2.32
N ARG A 67 7.25 -0.16 1.43
CA ARG A 67 6.34 0.81 0.78
C ARG A 67 5.14 0.09 0.18
N GLU A 68 4.14 0.86 -0.23
CA GLU A 68 3.02 0.36 -1.01
C GLU A 68 3.48 -0.26 -2.34
N GLY A 69 2.68 -1.18 -2.87
CA GLY A 69 2.80 -1.70 -4.23
C GLY A 69 2.99 -3.20 -4.33
N ARG A 70 3.54 -3.89 -3.33
CA ARG A 70 3.67 -5.36 -3.41
C ARG A 70 2.48 -6.05 -2.73
N ARG A 71 2.50 -6.14 -1.40
CA ARG A 71 1.42 -6.76 -0.61
C ARG A 71 0.42 -5.77 -0.01
N VAL A 72 0.78 -4.49 0.04
CA VAL A 72 -0.08 -3.40 0.52
C VAL A 72 -0.36 -2.49 -0.67
N VAL A 73 -1.61 -2.44 -1.12
CA VAL A 73 -2.03 -1.69 -2.31
C VAL A 73 -3.03 -0.62 -1.87
N TYR A 74 -2.84 0.61 -2.35
CA TYR A 74 -3.76 1.72 -2.09
C TYR A 74 -4.63 1.98 -3.31
N ALA A 75 -5.93 1.74 -3.18
CA ALA A 75 -6.95 2.02 -4.19
C ALA A 75 -7.55 3.40 -3.93
N GLU A 76 -7.10 4.36 -4.72
CA GLU A 76 -7.55 5.75 -4.59
C GLU A 76 -8.90 5.96 -5.29
N SER A 77 -9.87 6.49 -4.56
CA SER A 77 -11.19 6.89 -5.07
C SER A 77 -12.02 5.74 -5.69
N LEU A 78 -11.73 4.48 -5.35
CA LEU A 78 -12.51 3.30 -5.74
C LEU A 78 -13.34 2.80 -4.57
N TRP A 79 -14.55 3.34 -4.41
CA TRP A 79 -15.39 3.09 -3.23
C TRP A 79 -16.19 1.79 -3.28
N GLU A 80 -16.31 1.20 -4.47
CA GLU A 80 -17.05 -0.03 -4.70
C GLU A 80 -16.11 -1.24 -4.66
N GLU A 81 -16.44 -2.23 -3.84
CA GLU A 81 -15.64 -3.45 -3.66
C GLU A 81 -15.29 -4.14 -4.99
N PRO A 82 -16.23 -4.34 -5.95
CA PRO A 82 -15.88 -4.98 -7.22
C PRO A 82 -14.81 -4.22 -8.02
N GLN A 83 -14.89 -2.89 -8.06
CA GLN A 83 -13.90 -2.06 -8.79
C GLN A 83 -12.54 -2.11 -8.10
N ALA A 84 -12.52 -2.15 -6.77
CA ALA A 84 -11.30 -2.28 -5.99
C ALA A 84 -10.64 -3.66 -6.23
N LEU A 85 -11.46 -4.72 -6.31
CA LEU A 85 -10.98 -6.07 -6.63
C LEU A 85 -10.46 -6.17 -8.08
N ASP A 86 -11.10 -5.51 -9.05
CA ASP A 86 -10.60 -5.43 -10.43
C ASP A 86 -9.23 -4.76 -10.50
N LEU A 87 -9.04 -3.65 -9.76
CA LEU A 87 -7.75 -2.99 -9.63
C LEU A 87 -6.71 -3.95 -9.04
N LEU A 88 -7.05 -4.66 -7.95
CA LEU A 88 -6.14 -5.62 -7.34
C LEU A 88 -5.78 -6.75 -8.33
N GLY A 89 -6.74 -7.25 -9.09
CA GLY A 89 -6.51 -8.28 -10.12
C GLY A 89 -5.52 -7.82 -11.19
N ALA A 90 -5.72 -6.63 -11.75
CA ALA A 90 -4.80 -6.02 -12.72
C ALA A 90 -3.41 -5.81 -12.11
N HIS A 91 -3.36 -5.26 -10.89
CA HIS A 91 -2.14 -5.02 -10.15
C HIS A 91 -1.30 -6.29 -9.94
N LEU A 92 -1.95 -7.40 -9.57
CA LEU A 92 -1.28 -8.69 -9.38
C LEU A 92 -0.79 -9.29 -10.69
N LEU A 93 -1.60 -9.21 -11.76
CA LEU A 93 -1.24 -9.68 -13.09
C LEU A 93 0.01 -8.94 -13.60
N ASP A 94 -0.01 -7.62 -13.55
CA ASP A 94 1.09 -6.77 -13.94
C ASP A 94 2.35 -7.06 -13.12
N GLY A 95 2.19 -7.29 -11.83
CA GLY A 95 3.29 -7.69 -10.95
C GLY A 95 3.93 -9.02 -11.36
N GLY A 96 3.10 -10.01 -11.70
CA GLY A 96 3.57 -11.30 -12.21
C GLY A 96 4.30 -11.18 -13.54
N VAL A 97 3.79 -10.37 -14.48
CA VAL A 97 4.47 -10.08 -15.76
C VAL A 97 5.79 -9.35 -15.52
N GLY A 98 5.82 -8.35 -14.64
CA GLY A 98 7.02 -7.61 -14.27
C GLY A 98 8.13 -8.52 -13.76
N GLU A 99 7.79 -9.39 -12.81
CA GLU A 99 8.73 -10.36 -12.25
C GLU A 99 9.22 -11.36 -13.31
N ALA A 100 8.29 -11.96 -14.08
CA ALA A 100 8.63 -13.03 -15.03
C ALA A 100 9.50 -12.56 -16.21
N PHE A 101 9.28 -11.35 -16.71
CA PHE A 101 9.99 -10.85 -17.90
C PHE A 101 11.15 -9.91 -17.57
N PHE A 102 11.13 -9.25 -16.41
CA PHE A 102 12.10 -8.20 -16.07
C PHE A 102 12.80 -8.40 -14.72
N GLY A 103 12.40 -9.38 -13.91
CA GLY A 103 12.93 -9.57 -12.55
C GLY A 103 12.61 -8.41 -11.59
N ASP A 104 11.57 -7.64 -11.90
CA ASP A 104 11.10 -6.51 -11.09
C ASP A 104 9.57 -6.51 -11.06
N TYR A 105 8.99 -6.95 -9.95
CA TYR A 105 7.54 -6.94 -9.72
C TYR A 105 6.90 -5.58 -10.01
N MET A 106 7.57 -4.46 -9.72
CA MET A 106 6.99 -3.13 -9.93
C MET A 106 7.17 -2.61 -11.37
N ARG A 107 7.74 -3.42 -12.28
CA ARG A 107 8.14 -2.97 -13.61
C ARG A 107 6.97 -2.50 -14.47
N MET A 108 5.83 -3.18 -14.36
CA MET A 108 4.63 -2.92 -15.15
C MET A 108 3.74 -1.84 -14.51
N HIS A 109 3.91 -1.53 -13.22
CA HIS A 109 3.16 -0.47 -12.54
C HIS A 109 3.71 0.94 -12.78
N ARG A 110 4.92 1.06 -13.33
CA ARG A 110 5.57 2.35 -13.61
C ARG A 110 5.41 2.75 -15.06
N ASP A 111 5.42 4.05 -15.30
CA ASP A 111 5.34 4.63 -16.64
C ASP A 111 6.37 4.03 -17.60
N LEU A 112 5.92 3.67 -18.81
CA LEU A 112 6.75 3.04 -19.84
C LEU A 112 7.95 3.92 -20.22
N LEU A 113 7.76 5.23 -20.26
CA LEU A 113 8.75 6.24 -20.61
C LEU A 113 9.51 6.77 -19.38
N GLY A 114 9.14 6.38 -18.16
CA GLY A 114 9.70 6.91 -16.91
C GLY A 114 11.23 6.78 -16.81
N ASP A 115 11.79 5.64 -17.24
CA ASP A 115 13.24 5.42 -17.26
C ASP A 115 13.94 6.33 -18.29
N ALA A 116 13.30 6.55 -19.45
CA ALA A 116 13.82 7.44 -20.48
C ALA A 116 13.77 8.90 -20.02
N ALA A 117 12.66 9.32 -19.42
CA ALA A 117 12.48 10.65 -18.85
C ALA A 117 13.53 10.94 -17.76
N SER A 118 13.74 10.01 -16.82
CA SER A 118 14.72 10.16 -15.75
C SER A 118 16.15 10.39 -16.26
N ARG A 119 16.52 9.76 -17.39
CA ARG A 119 17.83 9.95 -18.03
C ARG A 119 17.92 11.25 -18.84
N TYR A 120 16.81 11.70 -19.43
CA TYR A 120 16.80 12.84 -20.34
C TYR A 120 16.64 14.18 -19.62
N LEU A 121 15.83 14.24 -18.55
CA LEU A 121 15.53 15.46 -17.82
C LEU A 121 16.76 16.26 -17.36
N PRO A 122 17.86 15.65 -16.85
CA PRO A 122 19.06 16.42 -16.48
C PRO A 122 19.73 17.16 -17.65
N ARG A 123 19.54 16.68 -18.89
CA ARG A 123 20.04 17.35 -20.10
C ARG A 123 19.10 18.45 -20.56
N LEU A 124 17.79 18.21 -20.45
CA LEU A 124 16.76 19.17 -20.84
C LEU A 124 16.67 20.36 -19.87
N LEU A 125 16.79 20.08 -18.57
CA LEU A 125 16.70 21.04 -17.46
C LEU A 125 17.96 20.91 -16.57
N PRO A 126 19.10 21.48 -17.00
CA PRO A 126 20.31 21.51 -16.19
C PRO A 126 20.08 22.30 -14.89
N LYS A 127 20.70 21.84 -13.78
CA LYS A 127 20.72 22.58 -12.51
C LYS A 127 21.77 23.69 -12.52
#